data_AF-A0A8H7WQ41-F1
#
_entry.id   AF-A0A8H7WQ41-F1
#
_cell.length_a   1.000
_cell.length_b   1.000
_cell.length_c   1.000
_cell.angle_alpha   90.00
_cell.angle_beta   90.00
_cell.angle_gamma   90.00
#
_symmetry.space_group_name_H-M   'P 1'
#
loop_
_entity.id
_entity.type
_entity.pdbx_description
1 polymer ?
#
loop_
_entity_poly.entity_id
_entity_poly.type
_entity_poly.pdbx_seq_one_letter_code
_entity_poly.pdbx_strand_id
1 'polypeptide(L)'
;MNANYIPLGVKQEEQPHSEWGPKVIGETKEERKAIAREIRLTQRKEKKKIKSKAKQQRKINDRLHRKLNRNTEKYNKNKDRNKQRAIDLERQSIWADAVKQAERLAAIHDPSGKMFNVGEIIILPGGIVKSKEGMRRAAEAKEQKEREDEQRKAIENRYKDAERAAKLKAEEAQRAVDQGMPAPIEFPAKEALKRMKRPTRISKKQLQRQEQLKPQPVPPRPVIPKGISLPEGEEDLLALWDITDAQITKRLADKKKEKARSRKQLIKIQQENKKLNKALKVRKREADNAGIIFDKEKARRDILEGIAKSTDPKSESDSDSDSGSTSGSGSESDSESGGEEENENVEEVKPKAKKRKPAPAPKLNLELIEKAAEIERSRKEKKQAAREKRRQERRKKAVEEAVKAPEETARLEAERLNESETIQDAHAGKEAKEAKKSRRAAKEAKRLAKAMSEESSSRKRKRTEDVEVAGEGESKQGKSRKKKKSKSEAIEDEPVQDPHPVKKEKKGKETSDERLGKVSAGREAKMKAGSNDEALSHGAEQWNPDALTGDAARKDKFLRLLGAGKGANKGGEKEKKNKKDASVDIVKIQEELERQFQAGVKMKHDGGSKKRGLGA
;
A
#
# COMPACT_ATOMS: atom_id res chain seq x y z
N MET A 1 4.94 38.43 -28.53
CA MET A 1 3.69 38.90 -27.87
C MET A 1 3.79 38.61 -26.38
N ASN A 2 4.20 39.61 -25.61
CA ASN A 2 4.52 39.50 -24.19
C ASN A 2 3.25 39.68 -23.35
N ALA A 3 2.57 38.57 -23.04
CA ALA A 3 1.27 38.57 -22.36
C ALA A 3 1.32 38.52 -20.82
N ASN A 4 2.37 39.04 -20.17
CA ASN A 4 2.51 39.03 -18.70
C ASN A 4 3.03 40.37 -18.14
N TYR A 5 2.57 41.50 -18.67
CA TYR A 5 2.72 42.78 -17.96
C TYR A 5 1.41 43.08 -17.24
N ILE A 6 1.35 42.82 -15.94
CA ILE A 6 0.29 43.33 -15.06
C ILE A 6 0.77 44.73 -14.64
N PRO A 7 0.15 45.83 -15.11
CA PRO A 7 0.55 47.17 -14.70
C PRO A 7 0.28 47.31 -13.19
N LEU A 8 1.35 47.39 -12.41
CA LEU A 8 1.34 47.63 -10.95
C LEU A 8 0.88 49.06 -10.58
N GLY A 9 0.10 49.72 -11.43
CA GLY A 9 -0.20 51.15 -11.35
C GLY A 9 -1.63 51.52 -11.69
N VAL A 10 -2.60 50.61 -11.57
CA VAL A 10 -4.00 51.03 -11.52
C VAL A 10 -4.18 51.74 -10.18
N LYS A 11 -4.03 53.07 -10.19
CA LYS A 11 -4.51 53.97 -9.13
C LYS A 11 -5.87 53.46 -8.74
N GLN A 12 -6.04 53.11 -7.46
CA GLN A 12 -7.36 52.87 -6.90
C GLN A 12 -8.14 54.16 -7.18
N GLU A 13 -9.04 54.14 -8.17
CA GLU A 13 -10.10 55.14 -8.26
C GLU A 13 -10.69 55.20 -6.86
N GLU A 14 -10.58 56.38 -6.26
CA GLU A 14 -11.09 56.68 -4.95
C GLU A 14 -12.52 56.15 -4.92
N GLN A 15 -12.72 55.06 -4.18
CA GLN A 15 -14.05 54.55 -3.92
C GLN A 15 -14.82 55.76 -3.41
N PRO A 16 -15.92 56.19 -4.06
CA PRO A 16 -16.67 57.36 -3.62
C PRO A 16 -16.93 57.16 -2.14
N HIS A 17 -16.44 58.10 -1.32
CA HIS A 17 -16.64 58.09 0.12
C HIS A 17 -18.11 57.76 0.36
N SER A 18 -18.37 56.53 0.78
CA SER A 18 -19.75 56.06 0.92
C SER A 18 -20.37 56.95 1.98
N GLU A 19 -21.20 57.88 1.54
CA GLU A 19 -22.09 58.65 2.39
C GLU A 19 -22.67 57.68 3.41
N TRP A 20 -22.56 58.09 4.68
CA TRP A 20 -22.92 57.30 5.85
C TRP A 20 -24.07 56.35 5.54
N GLY A 21 -23.84 55.05 5.79
CA GLY A 21 -24.78 53.99 5.48
C GLY A 21 -26.22 54.34 5.88
N PRO A 22 -27.23 53.75 5.20
CA PRO A 22 -28.61 54.20 5.22
C PRO A 22 -29.05 54.62 6.63
N LYS A 23 -29.45 55.90 6.78
CA LYS A 23 -29.90 56.45 8.06
C LYS A 23 -31.01 55.55 8.60
N VAL A 24 -30.77 54.97 9.77
CA VAL A 24 -31.72 54.08 10.44
C VAL A 24 -32.83 54.93 11.04
N ILE A 25 -33.94 55.08 10.30
CA ILE A 25 -35.13 55.78 10.76
C ILE A 25 -35.97 54.77 11.55
N GLY A 26 -36.10 54.99 12.86
CA GLY A 26 -37.00 54.26 13.76
C GLY A 26 -37.60 55.23 14.77
N GLU A 27 -38.81 54.98 15.24
CA GLU A 27 -39.55 55.89 16.12
C GLU A 27 -38.99 55.82 17.54
N THR A 28 -38.66 54.62 18.01
CA THR A 28 -38.05 54.40 19.33
C THR A 28 -36.54 54.11 19.25
N LYS A 29 -35.81 54.38 20.34
CA LYS A 29 -34.38 54.05 20.45
C LYS A 29 -34.12 52.53 20.34
N GLU A 30 -35.09 51.70 20.70
CA GLU A 30 -35.00 50.24 20.63
C GLU A 30 -35.20 49.73 19.20
N GLU A 31 -36.17 50.26 18.48
CA GLU A 31 -36.36 49.98 17.04
C GLU A 31 -35.12 50.36 16.23
N ARG A 32 -34.53 51.53 16.47
CA ARG A 32 -33.28 51.93 15.79
C ARG A 32 -32.15 50.93 16.06
N LYS A 33 -32.04 50.40 17.28
CA LYS A 33 -31.05 49.36 17.62
C LYS A 33 -31.37 48.03 16.94
N ALA A 34 -32.64 47.62 16.88
CA ALA A 34 -33.08 46.39 16.23
C ALA A 34 -32.82 46.44 14.71
N ILE A 35 -33.22 47.52 14.04
CA ILE A 35 -32.98 47.75 12.60
C ILE A 35 -31.49 47.81 12.30
N ALA A 36 -30.69 48.51 13.13
CA ALA A 36 -29.23 48.54 12.96
C ALA A 36 -28.58 47.15 13.11
N ARG A 37 -29.05 46.32 14.06
CA ARG A 37 -28.60 44.93 14.20
C ARG A 37 -28.99 44.10 12.99
N GLU A 38 -30.20 44.26 12.47
CA GLU A 38 -30.67 43.57 11.28
C GLU A 38 -29.85 43.93 10.04
N ILE A 39 -29.64 45.23 9.78
CA ILE A 39 -28.77 45.72 8.69
C ILE A 39 -27.35 45.18 8.83
N ARG A 40 -26.79 45.14 10.05
CA ARG A 40 -25.46 44.57 10.29
C ARG A 40 -25.42 43.06 9.99
N LEU A 41 -26.48 42.33 10.34
CA LEU A 41 -26.61 40.90 10.07
C LEU A 41 -26.79 40.62 8.56
N THR A 42 -27.59 41.40 7.84
CA THR A 42 -27.78 41.27 6.39
C THR A 42 -26.47 41.58 5.65
N GLN A 43 -25.79 42.68 5.98
CA GLN A 43 -24.46 42.99 5.43
C GLN A 43 -23.42 41.90 5.74
N ARG A 44 -23.45 41.30 6.94
CA ARG A 44 -22.56 40.18 7.28
C ARG A 44 -22.88 38.93 6.45
N LYS A 45 -24.17 38.64 6.21
CA LYS A 45 -24.63 37.55 5.33
C LYS A 45 -24.22 37.82 3.87
N GLU A 46 -24.37 39.04 3.37
CA GLU A 46 -23.96 39.45 2.02
C GLU A 46 -22.45 39.38 1.82
N LYS A 47 -21.65 39.91 2.76
CA LYS A 47 -20.18 39.78 2.73
C LYS A 47 -19.75 38.31 2.72
N LYS A 48 -20.43 37.43 3.49
CA LYS A 48 -20.20 35.97 3.43
C LYS A 48 -20.57 35.38 2.06
N LYS A 49 -21.71 35.78 1.46
CA LYS A 49 -22.13 35.35 0.12
C LYS A 49 -21.14 35.81 -0.96
N ILE A 50 -20.70 37.07 -0.95
CA ILE A 50 -19.70 37.62 -1.88
C ILE A 50 -18.37 36.87 -1.74
N LYS A 51 -17.87 36.65 -0.51
CA LYS A 51 -16.65 35.85 -0.27
C LYS A 51 -16.80 34.40 -0.77
N SER A 52 -17.96 33.78 -0.57
CA SER A 52 -18.25 32.44 -1.08
C SER A 52 -18.25 32.39 -2.62
N LYS A 53 -18.95 33.32 -3.28
CA LYS A 53 -18.98 33.46 -4.74
C LYS A 53 -17.59 33.72 -5.32
N ALA A 54 -16.82 34.63 -4.74
CA ALA A 54 -15.42 34.88 -5.14
C ALA A 54 -14.54 33.63 -5.01
N LYS A 55 -14.71 32.84 -3.93
CA LYS A 55 -14.01 31.54 -3.77
C LYS A 55 -14.45 30.51 -4.82
N GLN A 56 -15.72 30.48 -5.21
CA GLN A 56 -16.22 29.63 -6.30
C GLN A 56 -15.65 30.06 -7.66
N GLN A 57 -15.65 31.37 -7.96
CA GLN A 57 -15.05 31.92 -9.19
C GLN A 57 -13.55 31.59 -9.30
N ARG A 58 -12.76 31.78 -8.22
CA ARG A 58 -11.35 31.37 -8.20
C ARG A 58 -11.18 29.88 -8.52
N LYS A 59 -12.02 29.01 -7.95
CA LYS A 59 -12.00 27.56 -8.26
C LYS A 59 -12.38 27.25 -9.71
N ILE A 60 -13.30 28.02 -10.31
CA ILE A 60 -13.69 27.87 -11.71
C ILE A 60 -12.54 28.32 -12.61
N ASN A 61 -11.95 29.49 -12.35
CA ASN A 61 -10.79 30.01 -13.08
C ASN A 61 -9.59 29.05 -12.97
N ASP A 62 -9.28 28.53 -11.78
CA ASP A 62 -8.26 27.48 -11.60
C ASP A 62 -8.56 26.23 -12.44
N ARG A 63 -9.82 25.83 -12.53
CA ARG A 63 -10.24 24.68 -13.36
C ARG A 63 -10.11 25.00 -14.85
N LEU A 64 -10.43 26.22 -15.28
CA LEU A 64 -10.27 26.68 -16.66
C LEU A 64 -8.79 26.76 -17.04
N HIS A 65 -7.93 27.37 -16.23
CA HIS A 65 -6.48 27.36 -16.44
C HIS A 65 -5.91 25.95 -16.53
N ARG A 66 -6.39 25.02 -15.68
CA ARG A 66 -6.00 23.60 -15.79
C ARG A 66 -6.53 22.93 -17.05
N LYS A 67 -7.66 23.36 -17.61
CA LYS A 67 -8.19 22.83 -18.88
C LYS A 67 -7.39 23.39 -20.06
N LEU A 68 -7.13 24.69 -20.09
CA LEU A 68 -6.35 25.38 -21.12
C LEU A 68 -4.90 24.89 -21.16
N ASN A 69 -4.25 24.71 -20.01
CA ASN A 69 -2.86 24.24 -19.94
C ASN A 69 -2.72 22.72 -20.08
N ARG A 70 -3.81 21.96 -20.23
CA ARG A 70 -3.72 20.53 -20.57
C ARG A 70 -3.50 20.42 -22.07
N ASN A 71 -2.32 19.96 -22.47
CA ASN A 71 -2.06 19.53 -23.83
C ASN A 71 -2.91 18.28 -24.14
N THR A 72 -4.15 18.49 -24.60
CA THR A 72 -5.17 17.46 -24.88
C THR A 72 -4.68 16.48 -25.94
N GLU A 73 -3.93 16.94 -26.94
CA GLU A 73 -3.33 16.09 -27.98
C GLU A 73 -2.37 15.06 -27.40
N LYS A 74 -1.46 15.48 -26.52
CA LYS A 74 -0.53 14.56 -25.85
C LYS A 74 -1.27 13.53 -25.02
N TYR A 75 -2.38 13.92 -24.37
CA TYR A 75 -3.21 12.99 -23.60
C TYR A 75 -3.96 12.01 -24.50
N ASN A 76 -4.52 12.45 -25.62
CA ASN A 76 -5.21 11.60 -26.59
C ASN A 76 -4.25 10.61 -27.24
N LYS A 77 -3.11 11.07 -27.78
CA LYS A 77 -2.05 10.20 -28.34
C LYS A 77 -1.58 9.15 -27.33
N ASN A 78 -1.41 9.52 -26.06
CA ASN A 78 -1.02 8.56 -25.01
C ASN A 78 -2.17 7.62 -24.60
N LYS A 79 -3.43 8.07 -24.67
CA LYS A 79 -4.63 7.24 -24.44
C LYS A 79 -4.75 6.18 -25.53
N ASP A 80 -4.60 6.56 -26.80
CA ASP A 80 -4.70 5.67 -27.95
C ASP A 80 -3.54 4.67 -27.95
N ARG A 81 -2.31 5.12 -27.70
CA ARG A 81 -1.16 4.21 -27.53
C ARG A 81 -1.36 3.21 -26.40
N ASN A 82 -1.96 3.61 -25.28
CA ASN A 82 -2.27 2.69 -24.17
C ASN A 82 -3.44 1.76 -24.51
N LYS A 83 -4.40 2.22 -25.32
CA LYS A 83 -5.48 1.38 -25.85
C LYS A 83 -4.90 0.32 -26.78
N GLN A 84 -4.05 0.69 -27.73
CA GLN A 84 -3.36 -0.23 -28.63
C GLN A 84 -2.53 -1.24 -27.86
N ARG A 85 -1.69 -0.80 -26.91
CA ARG A 85 -0.92 -1.72 -26.06
C ARG A 85 -1.81 -2.71 -25.29
N ALA A 86 -2.97 -2.29 -24.83
CA ALA A 86 -3.89 -3.20 -24.13
C ALA A 86 -4.50 -4.22 -25.10
N ILE A 87 -4.77 -3.81 -26.35
CA ILE A 87 -5.22 -4.69 -27.43
C ILE A 87 -4.11 -5.70 -27.77
N ASP A 88 -2.89 -5.24 -28.01
CA ASP A 88 -1.75 -6.08 -28.37
C ASP A 88 -1.43 -7.10 -27.26
N LEU A 89 -1.45 -6.68 -25.99
CA LEU A 89 -1.23 -7.59 -24.86
C LEU A 89 -2.35 -8.63 -24.71
N GLU A 90 -3.59 -8.26 -24.96
CA GLU A 90 -4.72 -9.20 -24.93
C GLU A 90 -4.64 -10.17 -26.12
N ARG A 91 -4.27 -9.68 -27.32
CA ARG A 91 -4.02 -10.50 -28.51
C ARG A 91 -2.91 -11.52 -28.27
N GLN A 92 -1.77 -11.08 -27.73
CA GLN A 92 -0.68 -11.96 -27.32
C GLN A 92 -1.10 -12.98 -26.27
N SER A 93 -1.96 -12.59 -25.32
CA SER A 93 -2.52 -13.53 -24.34
C SER A 93 -3.38 -14.60 -25.02
N ILE A 94 -4.24 -14.20 -25.96
CA ILE A 94 -5.08 -15.14 -26.73
C ILE A 94 -4.20 -16.11 -27.52
N TRP A 95 -3.20 -15.61 -28.25
CA TRP A 95 -2.28 -16.47 -28.99
C TRP A 95 -1.49 -17.43 -28.09
N ALA A 96 -0.94 -16.93 -26.99
CA ALA A 96 -0.19 -17.76 -26.04
C ALA A 96 -1.09 -18.83 -25.39
N ASP A 97 -2.34 -18.51 -25.08
CA ASP A 97 -3.27 -19.44 -24.47
C ASP A 97 -3.82 -20.45 -25.51
N ALA A 98 -4.01 -20.04 -26.77
CA ALA A 98 -4.34 -20.94 -27.88
C ALA A 98 -3.23 -21.97 -28.14
N VAL A 99 -1.95 -21.53 -28.14
CA VAL A 99 -0.81 -22.45 -28.23
C VAL A 99 -0.81 -23.43 -27.06
N LYS A 100 -1.03 -22.96 -25.82
CA LYS A 100 -1.12 -23.87 -24.66
C LYS A 100 -2.29 -24.84 -24.75
N GLN A 101 -3.43 -24.42 -25.30
CA GLN A 101 -4.59 -25.28 -25.49
C GLN A 101 -4.26 -26.39 -26.51
N ALA A 102 -3.63 -26.02 -27.62
CA ALA A 102 -3.14 -26.99 -28.61
C ALA A 102 -2.07 -27.93 -28.01
N GLU A 103 -1.12 -27.40 -27.21
CA GLU A 103 -0.13 -28.23 -26.50
C GLU A 103 -0.80 -29.23 -25.54
N ARG A 104 -1.86 -28.84 -24.81
CA ARG A 104 -2.59 -29.76 -23.93
C ARG A 104 -3.30 -30.87 -24.71
N LEU A 105 -3.96 -30.53 -25.82
CA LEU A 105 -4.63 -31.52 -26.66
C LEU A 105 -3.62 -32.47 -27.31
N ALA A 106 -2.51 -31.93 -27.80
CA ALA A 106 -1.42 -32.70 -28.35
C ALA A 106 -0.79 -33.63 -27.28
N ALA A 107 -0.66 -33.20 -26.03
CA ALA A 107 -0.18 -34.09 -24.96
C ALA A 107 -1.06 -35.35 -24.75
N ILE A 108 -2.35 -35.28 -25.09
CA ILE A 108 -3.30 -36.39 -25.00
C ILE A 108 -3.31 -37.23 -26.28
N HIS A 109 -3.34 -36.56 -27.45
CA HIS A 109 -3.60 -37.22 -28.74
C HIS A 109 -2.35 -37.47 -29.60
N ASP A 110 -1.37 -36.57 -29.58
CA ASP A 110 -0.14 -36.66 -30.37
C ASP A 110 1.02 -35.95 -29.65
N PRO A 111 1.78 -36.64 -28.78
CA PRO A 111 2.88 -36.03 -28.03
C PRO A 111 4.01 -35.52 -28.94
N SER A 112 4.06 -35.93 -30.21
CA SER A 112 5.00 -35.36 -31.18
C SER A 112 4.69 -33.90 -31.53
N GLY A 113 3.45 -33.45 -31.30
CA GLY A 113 2.97 -32.10 -31.57
C GLY A 113 2.73 -31.78 -33.05
N LYS A 114 3.13 -32.68 -33.96
CA LYS A 114 3.08 -32.45 -35.41
C LYS A 114 1.66 -32.24 -35.91
N MET A 115 0.69 -33.01 -35.42
CA MET A 115 -0.72 -32.86 -35.81
C MET A 115 -1.29 -31.49 -35.45
N PHE A 116 -0.74 -30.84 -34.42
CA PHE A 116 -1.25 -29.57 -33.92
C PHE A 116 -0.40 -28.36 -34.33
N ASN A 117 0.62 -28.57 -35.15
CA ASN A 117 1.63 -27.58 -35.51
C ASN A 117 2.31 -26.95 -34.28
N VAL A 118 2.53 -27.76 -33.24
CA VAL A 118 3.29 -27.39 -32.03
C VAL A 118 4.54 -28.28 -31.93
N GLY A 119 5.58 -27.80 -31.26
CA GLY A 119 6.80 -28.60 -31.07
C GLY A 119 6.56 -29.83 -30.19
N GLU A 120 7.49 -30.78 -30.24
CA GLU A 120 7.48 -32.00 -29.42
C GLU A 120 7.17 -31.70 -27.95
N ILE A 121 6.23 -32.45 -27.37
CA ILE A 121 5.64 -32.14 -26.07
C ILE A 121 6.20 -33.05 -24.99
N ILE A 122 6.58 -32.43 -23.88
CA ILE A 122 7.08 -33.12 -22.69
C ILE A 122 6.13 -32.84 -21.53
N ILE A 123 5.62 -33.92 -20.93
CA ILE A 123 4.79 -33.86 -19.72
C ILE A 123 5.75 -33.91 -18.52
N LEU A 124 5.85 -32.81 -17.78
CA LEU A 124 6.66 -32.73 -16.57
C LEU A 124 5.94 -33.39 -15.38
N PRO A 125 6.67 -33.88 -14.36
CA PRO A 125 6.08 -34.40 -13.13
C PRO A 125 5.18 -33.35 -12.49
N GLY A 126 3.90 -33.67 -12.34
CA GLY A 126 2.84 -32.74 -11.92
C GLY A 126 1.84 -32.35 -13.02
N GLY A 127 1.89 -33.01 -14.19
CA GLY A 127 0.92 -32.81 -15.28
C GLY A 127 1.10 -31.49 -16.03
N ILE A 128 2.26 -30.82 -15.86
CA ILE A 128 2.55 -29.57 -16.56
C ILE A 128 3.07 -29.93 -17.96
N VAL A 129 2.26 -29.63 -18.96
CA VAL A 129 2.59 -29.78 -20.37
C VAL A 129 3.46 -28.62 -20.83
N LYS A 130 4.58 -28.91 -21.50
CA LYS A 130 5.42 -27.91 -22.17
C LYS A 130 5.99 -28.46 -23.47
N SER A 131 6.11 -27.61 -24.49
CA SER A 131 6.92 -27.94 -25.67
C SER A 131 8.43 -27.94 -25.35
N LYS A 132 9.15 -28.90 -25.93
CA LYS A 132 10.61 -29.03 -25.87
C LYS A 132 11.30 -27.79 -26.43
N GLU A 133 10.76 -27.23 -27.51
CA GLU A 133 11.24 -25.99 -28.09
C GLU A 133 10.99 -24.80 -27.15
N GLY A 134 9.81 -24.71 -26.53
CA GLY A 134 9.51 -23.68 -25.52
C GLY A 134 10.48 -23.75 -24.33
N MET A 135 10.84 -24.95 -23.88
CA MET A 135 11.86 -25.15 -22.84
C MET A 135 13.26 -24.72 -23.29
N ARG A 136 13.66 -25.02 -24.54
CA ARG A 136 14.94 -24.57 -25.12
C ARG A 136 15.00 -23.05 -25.24
N ARG A 137 13.99 -22.41 -25.82
CA ARG A 137 13.89 -20.95 -25.93
C ARG A 137 13.89 -20.27 -24.56
N ALA A 138 13.23 -20.85 -23.56
CA ALA A 138 13.25 -20.32 -22.20
C ALA A 138 14.63 -20.46 -21.53
N ALA A 139 15.36 -21.55 -21.78
CA ALA A 139 16.72 -21.73 -21.31
C ALA A 139 17.68 -20.75 -21.98
N GLU A 140 17.60 -20.59 -23.31
CA GLU A 140 18.40 -19.63 -24.07
C GLU A 140 18.12 -18.19 -23.62
N ALA A 141 16.85 -17.80 -23.45
CA ALA A 141 16.50 -16.46 -22.95
C ALA A 141 17.03 -16.21 -21.53
N LYS A 142 17.09 -17.25 -20.69
CA LYS A 142 17.68 -17.17 -19.35
C LYS A 142 19.20 -17.00 -19.44
N GLU A 143 19.87 -17.76 -20.29
CA GLU A 143 21.31 -17.66 -20.52
C GLU A 143 21.71 -16.30 -21.10
N GLN A 144 20.98 -15.81 -22.12
CA GLN A 144 21.18 -14.48 -22.68
C GLN A 144 21.06 -13.39 -21.61
N LYS A 145 20.06 -13.50 -20.73
CA LYS A 145 19.87 -12.57 -19.62
C LYS A 145 21.00 -12.65 -18.59
N GLU A 146 21.46 -13.86 -18.25
CA GLU A 146 22.61 -14.05 -17.37
C GLU A 146 23.88 -13.43 -17.97
N ARG A 147 24.11 -13.63 -19.28
CA ARG A 147 25.21 -13.01 -20.04
C ARG A 147 25.12 -11.48 -20.06
N GLU A 148 23.94 -10.90 -20.30
CA GLU A 148 23.73 -9.45 -20.21
C GLU A 148 23.97 -8.91 -18.79
N ASP A 149 23.51 -9.62 -17.76
CA ASP A 149 23.70 -9.25 -16.37
C ASP A 149 25.18 -9.36 -15.95
N GLU A 150 25.91 -10.35 -16.45
CA GLU A 150 27.36 -10.50 -16.28
C GLU A 150 28.13 -9.39 -16.97
N GLN A 151 27.80 -9.04 -18.22
CA GLN A 151 28.39 -7.90 -18.92
C GLN A 151 28.14 -6.59 -18.15
N ARG A 152 26.92 -6.38 -17.64
CA ARG A 152 26.60 -5.22 -16.80
C ARG A 152 27.41 -5.20 -15.51
N LYS A 153 27.56 -6.34 -14.84
CA LYS A 153 28.41 -6.46 -13.64
C LYS A 153 29.88 -6.19 -13.96
N ALA A 154 30.39 -6.69 -15.09
CA ALA A 154 31.76 -6.46 -15.53
C ALA A 154 32.01 -4.97 -15.80
N ILE A 155 31.09 -4.28 -16.47
CA ILE A 155 31.15 -2.82 -16.67
C ILE A 155 31.08 -2.07 -15.34
N GLU A 156 30.20 -2.49 -14.42
CA GLU A 156 30.10 -1.90 -13.08
C GLU A 156 31.39 -2.08 -12.26
N ASN A 157 32.02 -3.25 -12.35
CA ASN A 157 33.30 -3.53 -11.68
C ASN A 157 34.43 -2.70 -12.29
N ARG A 158 34.56 -2.65 -13.63
CA ARG A 158 35.54 -1.78 -14.32
C ARG A 158 35.39 -0.32 -13.90
N TYR A 159 34.16 0.16 -13.77
CA TYR A 159 33.90 1.54 -13.31
C TYR A 159 34.33 1.74 -11.84
N LYS A 160 34.04 0.78 -10.94
CA LYS A 160 34.46 0.84 -9.54
C LYS A 160 35.98 0.78 -9.38
N ASP A 161 36.66 -0.02 -10.19
CA ASP A 161 38.12 -0.13 -10.15
C ASP A 161 38.78 1.15 -10.68
N ALA A 162 38.22 1.76 -11.74
CA ALA A 162 38.62 3.08 -12.20
C ALA A 162 38.39 4.18 -11.13
N GLU A 163 37.27 4.12 -10.39
CA GLU A 163 36.98 5.03 -9.29
C GLU A 163 37.97 4.86 -8.12
N ARG A 164 38.32 3.62 -7.75
CA ARG A 164 39.35 3.32 -6.74
C ARG A 164 40.72 3.81 -7.18
N ALA A 165 41.11 3.57 -8.43
CA ALA A 165 42.38 4.03 -8.99
C ALA A 165 42.45 5.57 -9.03
N ALA A 166 41.36 6.24 -9.40
CA ALA A 166 41.28 7.69 -9.36
C ALA A 166 41.37 8.24 -7.93
N LYS A 167 40.80 7.52 -6.95
CA LYS A 167 40.89 7.90 -5.53
C LYS A 167 42.31 7.72 -4.98
N LEU A 168 42.98 6.60 -5.27
CA LEU A 168 44.37 6.36 -4.86
C LEU A 168 45.32 7.41 -5.46
N LYS A 169 45.21 7.72 -6.75
CA LYS A 169 46.01 8.80 -7.38
C LYS A 169 45.75 10.19 -6.79
N ALA A 170 44.51 10.45 -6.38
CA ALA A 170 44.17 11.71 -5.71
C ALA A 170 44.79 11.78 -4.30
N GLU A 171 44.81 10.67 -3.57
CA GLU A 171 45.45 10.56 -2.26
C GLU A 171 46.99 10.68 -2.37
N GLU A 172 47.60 10.04 -3.37
CA GLU A 172 49.04 10.18 -3.67
C GLU A 172 49.41 11.63 -3.99
N ALA A 173 48.61 12.32 -4.80
CA ALA A 173 48.83 13.73 -5.09
C ALA A 173 48.68 14.62 -3.85
N GLN A 174 47.75 14.32 -2.93
CA GLN A 174 47.64 15.03 -1.66
C GLN A 174 48.89 14.81 -0.79
N ARG A 175 49.37 13.56 -0.68
CA ARG A 175 50.62 13.26 0.03
C ARG A 175 51.83 13.99 -0.56
N ALA A 176 51.90 14.13 -1.88
CA ALA A 176 52.97 14.89 -2.54
C ALA A 176 52.93 16.38 -2.15
N VAL A 177 51.74 16.97 -2.11
CA VAL A 177 51.55 18.36 -1.64
C VAL A 177 51.97 18.52 -0.18
N ASP A 178 51.60 17.57 0.69
CA ASP A 178 51.99 17.59 2.11
C ASP A 178 53.51 17.47 2.30
N GLN A 179 54.22 16.83 1.35
CA GLN A 179 55.68 16.73 1.32
C GLN A 179 56.37 17.96 0.67
N GLY A 180 55.62 19.00 0.28
CA GLY A 180 56.15 20.19 -0.37
C GLY A 180 56.50 20.00 -1.86
N MET A 181 56.08 18.88 -2.47
CA MET A 181 56.23 18.66 -3.91
C MET A 181 55.08 19.34 -4.67
N PRO A 182 55.32 19.88 -5.87
CA PRO A 182 54.27 20.53 -6.67
C PRO A 182 53.18 19.52 -7.05
N ALA A 183 51.91 19.92 -6.87
CA ALA A 183 50.77 19.07 -7.19
C ALA A 183 50.74 18.71 -8.69
N PRO A 184 50.52 17.44 -9.06
CA PRO A 184 50.30 17.07 -10.45
C PRO A 184 49.09 17.83 -11.03
N ILE A 185 49.31 18.56 -12.13
CA ILE A 185 48.29 19.39 -12.79
C ILE A 185 47.22 18.51 -13.46
N GLU A 186 47.62 17.32 -13.93
CA GLU A 186 46.75 16.40 -14.65
C GLU A 186 46.53 15.09 -13.88
N PHE A 187 45.26 14.70 -13.75
CA PHE A 187 44.86 13.44 -13.13
C PHE A 187 44.31 12.50 -14.21
N PRO A 188 45.17 11.74 -14.92
CA PRO A 188 44.75 10.91 -16.05
C PRO A 188 43.67 9.89 -15.67
N ALA A 189 43.62 9.43 -14.41
CA ALA A 189 42.57 8.55 -13.92
C ALA A 189 41.20 9.23 -13.78
N LYS A 190 41.15 10.53 -13.42
CA LYS A 190 39.88 11.30 -13.40
C LYS A 190 39.35 11.51 -14.81
N GLU A 191 40.24 11.75 -15.78
CA GLU A 191 39.85 11.85 -17.19
C GLU A 191 39.34 10.53 -17.75
N ALA A 192 40.02 9.42 -17.44
CA ALA A 192 39.55 8.08 -17.80
C ALA A 192 38.15 7.79 -17.23
N LEU A 193 37.90 8.15 -15.96
CA LEU A 193 36.59 8.02 -15.33
C LEU A 193 35.52 8.89 -16.00
N LYS A 194 35.87 10.10 -16.47
CA LYS A 194 34.97 10.99 -17.20
C LYS A 194 34.64 10.47 -18.61
N ARG A 195 35.59 9.80 -19.27
CA ARG A 195 35.38 9.12 -20.56
C ARG A 195 34.49 7.88 -20.41
N MET A 196 34.51 7.20 -19.27
CA MET A 196 33.64 6.07 -18.99
C MET A 196 32.20 6.50 -18.65
N LYS A 197 31.23 6.16 -19.52
CA LYS A 197 29.81 6.34 -19.22
C LYS A 197 29.39 5.39 -18.10
N ARG A 198 29.07 5.93 -16.92
CA ARG A 198 28.53 5.14 -15.80
C ARG A 198 27.26 4.41 -16.28
N PRO A 199 27.17 3.08 -16.18
CA PRO A 199 25.97 2.36 -16.56
C PRO A 199 24.80 2.89 -15.73
N THR A 200 23.82 3.50 -16.39
CA THR A 200 22.63 3.97 -15.69
C THR A 200 21.84 2.75 -15.23
N ARG A 201 21.56 2.66 -13.93
CA ARG A 201 20.74 1.58 -13.38
C ARG A 201 19.30 1.78 -13.84
N ILE A 202 18.96 1.21 -15.00
CA ILE A 202 17.58 1.13 -15.46
C ILE A 202 16.82 0.30 -14.43
N SER A 203 15.76 0.86 -13.84
CA SER A 203 14.97 0.12 -12.86
C SER A 203 14.42 -1.17 -13.49
N LYS A 204 14.34 -2.27 -12.72
CA LYS A 204 13.77 -3.55 -13.20
C LYS A 204 12.40 -3.38 -13.88
N LYS A 205 11.59 -2.42 -13.43
CA LYS A 205 10.29 -2.08 -14.03
C LYS A 205 10.40 -1.39 -15.38
N GLN A 206 11.43 -0.59 -15.60
CA GLN A 206 11.68 0.07 -16.88
C GLN A 206 12.26 -0.92 -17.90
N LEU A 207 13.13 -1.84 -17.47
CA LEU A 207 13.56 -2.98 -18.31
C LEU A 207 12.36 -3.84 -18.72
N GLN A 208 11.51 -4.24 -17.76
CA GLN A 208 10.29 -5.00 -18.06
C GLN A 208 9.36 -4.26 -19.03
N ARG A 209 9.25 -2.93 -18.91
CA ARG A 209 8.48 -2.12 -19.87
C ARG A 209 9.13 -2.07 -21.24
N GLN A 210 10.46 -1.98 -21.32
CA GLN A 210 11.17 -2.02 -22.60
C GLN A 210 10.99 -3.39 -23.27
N GLU A 211 11.07 -4.47 -22.50
CA GLU A 211 10.83 -5.84 -22.98
C GLU A 211 9.38 -6.03 -23.48
N GLN A 212 8.39 -5.51 -22.74
CA GLN A 212 6.98 -5.49 -23.17
C GLN A 212 6.72 -4.61 -24.41
N LEU A 213 7.63 -3.69 -24.74
CA LEU A 213 7.51 -2.81 -25.90
C LEU A 213 8.25 -3.36 -27.12
N LYS A 214 9.14 -4.34 -26.94
CA LYS A 214 9.76 -5.03 -28.08
C LYS A 214 8.66 -5.87 -28.75
N PRO A 215 8.48 -5.76 -30.08
CA PRO A 215 7.54 -6.60 -30.79
C PRO A 215 7.96 -8.06 -30.58
N GLN A 216 7.08 -8.87 -29.98
CA GLN A 216 7.32 -10.30 -29.86
C GLN A 216 7.04 -10.95 -31.21
N PRO A 217 7.89 -11.90 -31.65
CA PRO A 217 7.61 -12.66 -32.86
C PRO A 217 6.27 -13.38 -32.69
N VAL A 218 5.42 -13.32 -33.72
CA VAL A 218 4.12 -14.00 -33.70
C VAL A 218 4.39 -15.51 -33.69
N PRO A 219 3.88 -16.27 -32.71
CA PRO A 219 4.05 -17.72 -32.71
C PRO A 219 3.37 -18.33 -33.94
N PRO A 220 3.87 -19.47 -34.46
CA PRO A 220 3.19 -20.19 -35.53
C PRO A 220 1.76 -20.52 -35.12
N ARG A 221 0.82 -20.41 -36.06
CA ARG A 221 -0.60 -20.68 -35.81
C ARG A 221 -0.77 -22.19 -35.53
N PRO A 222 -1.28 -22.57 -34.34
CA PRO A 222 -1.63 -23.97 -34.06
C PRO A 222 -2.83 -24.39 -34.90
N VAL A 223 -2.92 -25.69 -35.19
CA VAL A 223 -4.03 -26.31 -35.93
C VAL A 223 -4.71 -27.32 -35.02
N ILE A 224 -6.04 -27.34 -34.95
CA ILE A 224 -6.78 -28.40 -34.26
C ILE A 224 -7.38 -29.31 -35.33
N PRO A 225 -6.97 -30.58 -35.44
CA PRO A 225 -7.56 -31.53 -36.37
C PRO A 225 -9.06 -31.70 -36.16
N LYS A 226 -9.83 -31.80 -37.26
CA LYS A 226 -11.27 -32.08 -37.21
C LYS A 226 -11.50 -33.42 -36.51
N GLY A 227 -12.36 -33.45 -35.49
CA GLY A 227 -12.70 -34.65 -34.70
C GLY A 227 -12.20 -34.65 -33.26
N ILE A 228 -11.37 -33.69 -32.87
CA ILE A 228 -10.92 -33.52 -31.48
C ILE A 228 -11.77 -32.43 -30.81
N SER A 229 -12.63 -32.83 -29.87
CA SER A 229 -13.49 -31.89 -29.13
C SER A 229 -12.70 -31.19 -28.01
N LEU A 230 -12.88 -29.87 -27.88
CA LEU A 230 -12.38 -29.11 -26.74
C LEU A 230 -13.11 -29.54 -25.45
N PRO A 231 -12.45 -29.51 -24.28
CA PRO A 231 -13.11 -29.77 -23.00
C PRO A 231 -14.26 -28.78 -22.77
N GLU A 232 -15.39 -29.28 -22.25
CA GLU A 232 -16.60 -28.48 -22.04
C GLU A 232 -16.32 -27.23 -21.18
N GLY A 233 -16.68 -26.06 -21.70
CA GLY A 233 -16.54 -24.77 -21.00
C GLY A 233 -15.24 -23.99 -21.28
N GLU A 234 -14.28 -24.56 -22.01
CA GLU A 234 -13.16 -23.77 -22.55
C GLU A 234 -13.58 -23.08 -23.87
N GLU A 235 -13.27 -21.79 -24.02
CA GLU A 235 -13.49 -21.07 -25.28
C GLU A 235 -12.54 -21.63 -26.36
N ASP A 236 -12.99 -21.70 -27.61
CA ASP A 236 -12.12 -22.00 -28.76
C ASP A 236 -11.19 -20.80 -29.01
N LEU A 237 -10.00 -20.85 -28.43
CA LEU A 237 -9.00 -19.79 -28.54
C LEU A 237 -8.41 -19.71 -29.95
N LEU A 238 -8.50 -20.78 -30.76
CA LEU A 238 -8.11 -20.79 -32.16
C LEU A 238 -9.06 -19.93 -33.01
N ALA A 239 -10.36 -20.02 -32.74
CA ALA A 239 -11.35 -19.13 -33.37
C ALA A 239 -11.14 -17.66 -33.00
N LEU A 240 -10.58 -17.40 -31.81
CA LEU A 240 -10.18 -16.07 -31.35
C LEU A 240 -8.81 -15.61 -31.89
N TRP A 241 -8.09 -16.44 -32.66
CA TRP A 241 -6.76 -16.09 -33.18
C TRP A 241 -6.80 -14.91 -34.16
N ASP A 242 -7.82 -14.89 -35.01
CA ASP A 242 -8.05 -13.87 -36.06
C ASP A 242 -9.03 -12.78 -35.58
N ILE A 243 -9.14 -12.58 -34.27
CA ILE A 243 -10.05 -11.61 -33.66
C ILE A 243 -9.69 -10.17 -34.07
N THR A 244 -10.70 -9.39 -34.43
CA THR A 244 -10.52 -7.99 -34.80
C THR A 244 -10.24 -7.10 -33.57
N ASP A 245 -9.59 -5.96 -33.78
CA ASP A 245 -9.33 -4.98 -32.71
C ASP A 245 -10.62 -4.52 -32.02
N ALA A 246 -11.72 -4.39 -32.77
CA ALA A 246 -13.02 -4.04 -32.21
C ALA A 246 -13.51 -5.09 -31.20
N GLN A 247 -13.43 -6.38 -31.54
CA GLN A 247 -13.81 -7.47 -30.65
C GLN A 247 -12.88 -7.56 -29.42
N ILE A 248 -11.57 -7.37 -29.58
CA ILE A 248 -10.64 -7.28 -28.44
C ILE A 248 -11.02 -6.12 -27.52
N THR A 249 -11.35 -4.95 -28.07
CA THR A 249 -11.75 -3.80 -27.24
C THR A 249 -13.04 -4.06 -26.48
N LYS A 250 -14.01 -4.78 -27.07
CA LYS A 250 -15.24 -5.22 -26.40
C LYS A 250 -14.92 -6.17 -25.24
N ARG A 251 -14.10 -7.19 -25.47
CA ARG A 251 -13.63 -8.14 -24.43
C ARG A 251 -12.92 -7.43 -23.28
N LEU A 252 -12.03 -6.49 -23.58
CA LEU A 252 -11.37 -5.65 -22.56
C LEU A 252 -12.35 -4.77 -21.79
N ALA A 253 -13.39 -4.25 -22.44
CA ALA A 253 -14.44 -3.48 -21.78
C ALA A 253 -15.28 -4.36 -20.84
N ASP A 254 -15.62 -5.57 -21.26
CA ASP A 254 -16.40 -6.51 -20.44
C ASP A 254 -15.59 -7.02 -19.24
N LYS A 255 -14.31 -7.38 -19.41
CA LYS A 255 -13.38 -7.65 -18.28
C LYS A 255 -13.32 -6.48 -17.29
N LYS A 256 -13.34 -5.23 -17.77
CA LYS A 256 -13.39 -4.04 -16.89
C LYS A 256 -14.73 -3.92 -16.16
N LYS A 257 -15.85 -4.19 -16.83
CA LYS A 257 -17.20 -4.18 -16.23
C LYS A 257 -17.31 -5.28 -15.16
N GLU A 258 -16.85 -6.49 -15.42
CA GLU A 258 -16.82 -7.60 -14.46
C GLU A 258 -15.96 -7.27 -13.24
N LYS A 259 -14.75 -6.73 -13.44
CA LYS A 259 -13.91 -6.25 -12.34
C LYS A 259 -14.57 -5.13 -11.53
N ALA A 260 -15.34 -4.25 -12.17
CA ALA A 260 -16.11 -3.23 -11.47
C ALA A 260 -17.28 -3.84 -10.68
N ARG A 261 -17.98 -4.85 -11.23
CA ARG A 261 -19.05 -5.61 -10.56
C ARG A 261 -18.51 -6.37 -9.34
N SER A 262 -17.42 -7.12 -9.49
CA SER A 262 -16.79 -7.85 -8.37
C SER A 262 -16.26 -6.91 -7.29
N ARG A 263 -15.72 -5.74 -7.66
CA ARG A 263 -15.34 -4.70 -6.69
C ARG A 263 -16.55 -4.16 -5.92
N LYS A 264 -17.67 -3.90 -6.61
CA LYS A 264 -18.91 -3.45 -5.95
C LYS A 264 -19.45 -4.53 -5.00
N GLN A 265 -19.47 -5.78 -5.42
CA GLN A 265 -19.85 -6.93 -4.57
C GLN A 265 -18.94 -7.02 -3.33
N LEU A 266 -17.62 -6.94 -3.50
CA LEU A 266 -16.68 -6.94 -2.38
C LEU A 266 -16.91 -5.78 -1.40
N ILE A 267 -17.27 -4.59 -1.88
CA ILE A 267 -17.62 -3.45 -1.01
C ILE A 267 -18.91 -3.75 -0.24
N LYS A 268 -19.93 -4.32 -0.88
CA LYS A 268 -21.19 -4.74 -0.21
C LYS A 268 -20.90 -5.79 0.87
N ILE A 269 -20.16 -6.84 0.54
CA ILE A 269 -19.70 -7.88 1.47
C ILE A 269 -18.98 -7.26 2.68
N GLN A 270 -18.07 -6.31 2.46
CA GLN A 270 -17.37 -5.61 3.54
C GLN A 270 -18.28 -4.71 4.39
N GLN A 271 -19.33 -4.13 3.81
CA GLN A 271 -20.31 -3.33 4.54
C GLN A 271 -21.18 -4.22 5.43
N GLU A 272 -21.67 -5.34 4.91
CA GLU A 272 -22.43 -6.34 5.68
C GLU A 272 -21.60 -6.93 6.81
N ASN A 273 -20.34 -7.31 6.55
CA ASN A 273 -19.44 -7.75 7.63
C ASN A 273 -19.20 -6.67 8.69
N LYS A 274 -19.17 -5.38 8.33
CA LYS A 274 -19.05 -4.30 9.33
C LYS A 274 -20.31 -4.16 10.16
N LYS A 275 -21.48 -4.33 9.55
CA LYS A 275 -22.76 -4.32 10.28
C LYS A 275 -22.82 -5.52 11.24
N LEU A 276 -22.47 -6.73 10.78
CA LEU A 276 -22.38 -7.93 11.63
C LEU A 276 -21.39 -7.73 12.79
N ASN A 277 -20.21 -7.17 12.54
CA ASN A 277 -19.25 -6.87 13.61
C ASN A 277 -19.75 -5.79 14.60
N LYS A 278 -20.58 -4.84 14.16
CA LYS A 278 -21.22 -3.90 15.07
C LYS A 278 -22.27 -4.61 15.93
N ALA A 279 -23.09 -5.48 15.34
CA ALA A 279 -24.07 -6.29 16.07
C ALA A 279 -23.39 -7.21 17.10
N LEU A 280 -22.28 -7.87 16.73
CA LEU A 280 -21.47 -8.65 17.67
C LEU A 280 -20.92 -7.82 18.83
N LYS A 281 -20.51 -6.56 18.58
CA LYS A 281 -20.06 -5.66 19.66
C LYS A 281 -21.19 -5.25 20.59
N VAL A 282 -22.40 -5.09 20.07
CA VAL A 282 -23.58 -4.81 20.89
C VAL A 282 -23.90 -6.03 21.75
N ARG A 283 -23.96 -7.24 21.15
CA ARG A 283 -24.16 -8.50 21.87
C ARG A 283 -23.08 -8.77 22.92
N LYS A 284 -21.81 -8.43 22.64
CA LYS A 284 -20.73 -8.53 23.63
C LYS A 284 -21.02 -7.65 24.85
N ARG A 285 -21.40 -6.38 24.62
CA ARG A 285 -21.76 -5.47 25.73
C ARG A 285 -22.99 -5.94 26.50
N GLU A 286 -23.98 -6.52 25.83
CA GLU A 286 -25.16 -7.10 26.47
C GLU A 286 -24.79 -8.29 27.35
N ALA A 287 -23.91 -9.18 26.87
CA ALA A 287 -23.38 -10.29 27.65
C ALA A 287 -22.54 -9.83 28.84
N ASP A 288 -21.64 -8.85 28.63
CA ASP A 288 -20.82 -8.24 29.69
C ASP A 288 -21.71 -7.59 30.77
N ASN A 289 -22.76 -6.87 30.38
CA ASN A 289 -23.73 -6.28 31.30
C ASN A 289 -24.57 -7.32 32.06
N ALA A 290 -24.81 -8.49 31.46
CA ALA A 290 -25.55 -9.60 32.08
C ALA A 290 -24.66 -10.55 32.89
N GLY A 291 -23.33 -10.38 32.86
CA GLY A 291 -22.37 -11.29 33.48
C GLY A 291 -22.26 -12.66 32.79
N ILE A 292 -22.67 -12.79 31.53
CA ILE A 292 -22.63 -14.04 30.77
C ILE A 292 -21.33 -14.12 29.94
N ILE A 293 -20.68 -15.28 29.91
CA ILE A 293 -19.49 -15.51 29.07
C ILE A 293 -19.85 -15.34 27.58
N PHE A 294 -19.18 -14.41 26.90
CA PHE A 294 -19.44 -14.12 25.49
C PHE A 294 -18.82 -15.15 24.55
N ASP A 295 -19.63 -16.09 24.05
CA ASP A 295 -19.26 -16.94 22.90
C ASP A 295 -19.57 -16.24 21.58
N LYS A 296 -18.50 -15.95 20.82
CA LYS A 296 -18.56 -15.25 19.55
C LYS A 296 -19.28 -16.04 18.45
N GLU A 297 -19.17 -17.37 18.45
CA GLU A 297 -19.78 -18.20 17.40
C GLU A 297 -21.28 -18.36 17.62
N LYS A 298 -21.69 -18.60 18.88
CA LYS A 298 -23.09 -18.59 19.29
C LYS A 298 -23.73 -17.23 19.02
N ALA A 299 -23.11 -16.13 19.47
CA ALA A 299 -23.63 -14.79 19.20
C ALA A 299 -23.74 -14.48 17.69
N ARG A 300 -22.83 -15.00 16.87
CA ARG A 300 -22.92 -14.86 15.40
C ARG A 300 -24.10 -15.63 14.84
N ARG A 301 -24.34 -16.87 15.31
CA ARG A 301 -25.50 -17.68 14.93
C ARG A 301 -26.80 -16.99 15.33
N ASP A 302 -26.92 -16.53 16.58
CA ASP A 302 -28.11 -15.85 17.09
C ASP A 302 -28.45 -14.57 16.30
N ILE A 303 -27.43 -13.78 15.92
CA ILE A 303 -27.64 -12.58 15.08
C ILE A 303 -28.13 -12.97 13.68
N LEU A 304 -27.57 -14.04 13.08
CA LEU A 304 -27.97 -14.47 11.74
C LEU A 304 -29.38 -15.08 11.75
N GLU A 305 -29.68 -15.90 12.75
CA GLU A 305 -30.98 -16.53 12.93
C GLU A 305 -32.08 -15.50 13.25
N GLY A 306 -31.80 -14.53 14.12
CA GLY A 306 -32.75 -13.45 14.41
C GLY A 306 -33.09 -12.61 13.17
N ILE A 307 -32.16 -12.52 12.23
CA ILE A 307 -32.39 -11.82 10.96
C ILE A 307 -33.20 -12.68 9.99
N ALA A 308 -32.88 -13.98 9.87
CA ALA A 308 -33.66 -14.93 9.07
C ALA A 308 -35.13 -14.95 9.52
N LYS A 309 -35.37 -15.01 10.84
CA LYS A 309 -36.71 -14.97 11.44
C LYS A 309 -37.44 -13.64 11.17
N SER A 310 -36.71 -12.51 11.19
CA SER A 310 -37.32 -11.20 10.89
C SER A 310 -37.65 -10.99 9.41
N THR A 311 -37.13 -11.85 8.52
CA THR A 311 -37.35 -11.77 7.08
C THR A 311 -38.43 -12.70 6.56
N ASP A 312 -38.96 -13.62 7.39
CA ASP A 312 -40.08 -14.46 6.99
C ASP A 312 -41.36 -13.60 6.86
N PRO A 313 -41.90 -13.43 5.64
CA PRO A 313 -43.05 -12.55 5.38
C PRO A 313 -44.37 -13.12 5.94
N LYS A 314 -44.33 -14.27 6.62
CA LYS A 314 -45.51 -14.99 7.11
C LYS A 314 -46.03 -14.51 8.47
N SER A 315 -45.41 -13.50 9.09
CA SER A 315 -46.10 -12.76 10.14
C SER A 315 -46.99 -11.70 9.48
N GLU A 316 -48.17 -12.15 9.02
CA GLU A 316 -49.32 -11.32 8.67
C GLU A 316 -49.73 -10.54 9.93
N SER A 317 -49.02 -9.45 10.20
CA SER A 317 -49.54 -8.40 11.05
C SER A 317 -50.22 -7.42 10.11
N ASP A 318 -51.49 -7.69 9.85
CA ASP A 318 -52.47 -6.81 9.19
C ASP A 318 -52.50 -5.45 9.89
N SER A 319 -51.54 -4.60 9.55
CA SER A 319 -51.57 -3.19 9.89
C SER A 319 -51.49 -2.43 8.58
N ASP A 320 -52.62 -2.43 7.88
CA ASP A 320 -52.97 -1.50 6.83
C ASP A 320 -52.72 -0.07 7.35
N SER A 321 -51.54 0.44 7.05
CA SER A 321 -51.23 1.85 7.23
C SER A 321 -50.64 2.33 5.93
N ASP A 322 -51.55 2.54 4.98
CA ASP A 322 -51.34 3.32 3.77
C ASP A 322 -50.75 4.67 4.17
N SER A 323 -49.44 4.79 4.02
CA SER A 323 -48.75 6.06 4.04
C SER A 323 -47.80 6.11 2.85
N GLY A 324 -48.43 6.22 1.67
CA GLY A 324 -47.79 6.72 0.48
C GLY A 324 -47.19 8.09 0.77
N SER A 325 -45.87 8.14 0.97
CA SER A 325 -45.14 9.41 1.04
C SER A 325 -43.86 9.29 0.23
N THR A 326 -44.01 9.53 -1.07
CA THR A 326 -42.94 9.95 -1.96
C THR A 326 -42.59 11.40 -1.63
N SER A 327 -41.69 11.65 -0.68
CA SER A 327 -41.13 12.98 -0.47
C SER A 327 -39.60 12.92 -0.34
N GLY A 328 -38.94 12.98 -1.48
CA GLY A 328 -37.54 13.41 -1.55
C GLY A 328 -37.44 14.90 -1.24
N SER A 329 -37.45 15.27 0.05
CA SER A 329 -37.17 16.63 0.50
C SER A 329 -35.94 16.63 1.39
N GLY A 330 -34.80 16.97 0.79
CA GLY A 330 -33.55 17.21 1.51
C GLY A 330 -33.55 18.60 2.12
N SER A 331 -34.22 18.76 3.26
CA SER A 331 -34.16 19.99 4.06
C SER A 331 -33.17 19.80 5.21
N GLU A 332 -31.93 20.27 5.02
CA GLU A 332 -30.93 20.41 6.09
C GLU A 332 -31.20 21.72 6.83
N SER A 333 -32.07 21.67 7.84
CA SER A 333 -32.32 22.76 8.80
C SER A 333 -31.43 22.57 10.02
N ASP A 334 -30.28 23.27 10.07
CA ASP A 334 -29.47 23.47 11.28
C ASP A 334 -30.23 24.46 12.19
N SER A 335 -30.98 23.94 13.16
CA SER A 335 -31.49 24.74 14.28
C SER A 335 -30.51 24.66 15.44
N GLU A 336 -29.70 25.70 15.59
CA GLU A 336 -29.00 26.00 16.84
C GLU A 336 -30.02 26.62 17.80
N SER A 337 -30.62 25.79 18.67
CA SER A 337 -31.35 26.26 19.83
C SER A 337 -30.38 26.30 21.00
N GLY A 338 -29.87 27.50 21.26
CA GLY A 338 -29.32 27.87 22.56
C GLY A 338 -30.49 28.15 23.50
N GLY A 339 -30.69 27.26 24.47
CA GLY A 339 -31.51 27.51 25.64
C GLY A 339 -30.57 27.58 26.83
N GLU A 340 -30.19 28.81 27.20
CA GLU A 340 -29.78 29.15 28.56
C GLU A 340 -31.07 29.42 29.32
N GLU A 341 -31.47 28.50 30.19
CA GLU A 341 -32.38 28.80 31.31
C GLU A 341 -31.71 28.27 32.57
N GLU A 342 -31.19 29.22 33.34
CA GLU A 342 -30.99 29.08 34.77
C GLU A 342 -32.37 28.91 35.42
N ASN A 343 -32.59 27.76 36.05
CA ASN A 343 -33.62 27.64 37.08
C ASN A 343 -33.07 26.72 38.17
N GLU A 344 -32.59 27.35 39.24
CA GLU A 344 -32.41 26.71 40.52
C GLU A 344 -33.77 26.28 41.07
N ASN A 345 -33.75 25.17 41.82
CA ASN A 345 -34.74 24.71 42.76
C ASN A 345 -35.78 23.67 42.27
N VAL A 346 -36.13 22.78 43.22
CA VAL A 346 -37.16 21.72 43.22
C VAL A 346 -36.68 20.29 42.91
N GLU A 347 -36.30 19.63 44.01
CA GLU A 347 -36.89 18.39 44.54
C GLU A 347 -36.69 17.05 43.79
N GLU A 348 -36.33 16.05 44.60
CA GLU A 348 -35.85 14.71 44.27
C GLU A 348 -36.94 13.81 43.66
N VAL A 349 -37.29 14.03 42.40
CA VAL A 349 -38.23 13.16 41.66
C VAL A 349 -37.49 11.99 41.01
N LYS A 350 -37.75 10.77 41.51
CA LYS A 350 -37.30 9.50 40.91
C LYS A 350 -37.51 9.51 39.38
N PRO A 351 -36.47 9.32 38.56
CA PRO A 351 -36.60 9.38 37.11
C PRO A 351 -37.43 8.20 36.61
N LYS A 352 -38.67 8.45 36.19
CA LYS A 352 -39.46 7.49 35.41
C LYS A 352 -38.68 7.16 34.14
N ALA A 353 -38.04 5.99 34.13
CA ALA A 353 -37.23 5.49 33.03
C ALA A 353 -38.09 5.40 31.75
N LYS A 354 -38.00 6.44 30.90
CA LYS A 354 -38.57 6.42 29.55
C LYS A 354 -37.90 5.26 28.80
N LYS A 355 -38.60 4.13 28.69
CA LYS A 355 -38.20 2.96 27.88
C LYS A 355 -37.95 3.45 26.44
N ARG A 356 -36.70 3.75 26.10
CA ARG A 356 -36.32 4.09 24.73
C ARG A 356 -36.56 2.84 23.90
N LYS A 357 -37.48 2.91 22.93
CA LYS A 357 -37.73 1.81 22.00
C LYS A 357 -36.38 1.37 21.41
N PRO A 358 -36.06 0.07 21.41
CA PRO A 358 -34.77 -0.41 20.89
C PRO A 358 -34.63 0.03 19.43
N ALA A 359 -33.46 0.57 19.08
CA ALA A 359 -33.21 0.97 17.70
C ALA A 359 -33.39 -0.25 16.77
N PRO A 360 -34.08 -0.10 15.63
CA PRO A 360 -34.37 -1.22 14.74
C PRO A 360 -33.07 -1.90 14.31
N ALA A 361 -33.04 -3.23 14.40
CA ALA A 361 -31.88 -4.02 14.03
C ALA A 361 -31.50 -3.76 12.56
N PRO A 362 -30.21 -3.60 12.24
CA PRO A 362 -29.79 -3.37 10.86
C PRO A 362 -30.09 -4.61 10.03
N LYS A 363 -30.86 -4.45 8.95
CA LYS A 363 -31.10 -5.52 7.96
C LYS A 363 -29.75 -5.99 7.38
N LEU A 364 -29.38 -7.24 7.68
CA LEU A 364 -28.19 -7.91 7.14
C LEU A 364 -28.61 -8.82 5.99
N ASN A 365 -27.77 -8.89 4.96
CA ASN A 365 -27.97 -9.82 3.85
C ASN A 365 -27.18 -11.11 4.12
N LEU A 366 -27.87 -12.22 4.40
CA LEU A 366 -27.27 -13.51 4.79
C LEU A 366 -26.28 -14.05 3.74
N GLU A 367 -26.68 -14.07 2.46
CA GLU A 367 -25.83 -14.55 1.36
C GLU A 367 -24.48 -13.81 1.24
N LEU A 368 -24.49 -12.48 1.48
CA LEU A 368 -23.28 -11.67 1.39
C LEU A 368 -22.33 -11.95 2.56
N ILE A 369 -22.86 -12.37 3.71
CA ILE A 369 -22.09 -12.73 4.89
C ILE A 369 -21.45 -14.11 4.72
N GLU A 370 -22.18 -15.07 4.14
CA GLU A 370 -21.64 -16.40 3.80
C GLU A 370 -20.51 -16.29 2.78
N LYS A 371 -20.72 -15.54 1.68
CA LYS A 371 -19.66 -15.22 0.71
C LYS A 371 -18.45 -14.54 1.37
N ALA A 372 -18.68 -13.71 2.39
CA ALA A 372 -17.60 -13.11 3.15
C ALA A 372 -16.78 -14.13 3.95
N ALA A 373 -17.46 -15.08 4.59
CA ALA A 373 -16.84 -16.16 5.36
C ALA A 373 -16.04 -17.09 4.45
N GLU A 374 -16.56 -17.40 3.27
CA GLU A 374 -15.89 -18.20 2.24
C GLU A 374 -14.62 -17.50 1.69
N ILE A 375 -14.69 -16.19 1.43
CA ILE A 375 -13.51 -15.40 1.05
C ILE A 375 -12.46 -15.40 2.18
N GLU A 376 -12.88 -15.45 3.44
CA GLU A 376 -11.96 -15.54 4.57
C GLU A 376 -11.33 -16.94 4.69
N ARG A 377 -12.12 -18.01 4.53
CA ARG A 377 -11.65 -19.41 4.52
C ARG A 377 -10.64 -19.64 3.40
N SER A 378 -10.97 -19.28 2.17
CA SER A 378 -10.06 -19.38 1.02
C SER A 378 -8.77 -18.56 1.19
N ARG A 379 -8.81 -17.42 1.91
CA ARG A 379 -7.59 -16.66 2.25
C ARG A 379 -6.75 -17.36 3.32
N LYS A 380 -7.38 -17.98 4.32
CA LYS A 380 -6.68 -18.76 5.36
C LYS A 380 -6.04 -20.01 4.76
N GLU A 381 -6.76 -20.74 3.92
CA GLU A 381 -6.26 -21.90 3.17
C GLU A 381 -5.09 -21.50 2.26
N LYS A 382 -5.22 -20.43 1.46
CA LYS A 382 -4.10 -19.92 0.65
C LYS A 382 -2.88 -19.54 1.50
N LYS A 383 -3.08 -19.00 2.70
CA LYS A 383 -1.99 -18.66 3.63
C LYS A 383 -1.35 -19.92 4.22
N GLN A 384 -2.14 -20.94 4.56
CA GLN A 384 -1.64 -22.23 5.05
C GLN A 384 -0.88 -22.98 3.96
N ALA A 385 -1.46 -23.13 2.76
CA ALA A 385 -0.81 -23.73 1.61
C ALA A 385 0.50 -23.01 1.24
N ALA A 386 0.54 -21.67 1.29
CA ALA A 386 1.78 -20.93 1.07
C ALA A 386 2.84 -21.18 2.17
N ARG A 387 2.41 -21.33 3.44
CA ARG A 387 3.30 -21.67 4.56
C ARG A 387 3.85 -23.09 4.42
N GLU A 388 3.02 -24.04 4.02
CA GLU A 388 3.39 -25.43 3.77
C GLU A 388 4.34 -25.55 2.58
N LYS A 389 4.05 -24.86 1.47
CA LYS A 389 4.95 -24.79 0.32
C LYS A 389 6.32 -24.24 0.73
N ARG A 390 6.38 -23.17 1.54
CA ARG A 390 7.64 -22.64 2.06
C ARG A 390 8.37 -23.63 3.00
N ARG A 391 7.63 -24.42 3.79
CA ARG A 391 8.21 -25.48 4.63
C ARG A 391 8.77 -26.62 3.77
N GLN A 392 8.05 -27.03 2.72
CA GLN A 392 8.52 -28.04 1.77
C GLN A 392 9.75 -27.55 1.00
N GLU A 393 9.78 -26.30 0.53
CA GLU A 393 10.95 -25.70 -0.13
C GLU A 393 12.17 -25.66 0.81
N ARG A 394 11.98 -25.31 2.09
CA ARG A 394 13.06 -25.36 3.09
C ARG A 394 13.54 -26.78 3.38
N ARG A 395 12.63 -27.76 3.44
CA ARG A 395 12.99 -29.18 3.61
C ARG A 395 13.76 -29.69 2.40
N LYS A 396 13.30 -29.41 1.17
CA LYS A 396 14.01 -29.77 -0.06
C LYS A 396 15.40 -29.15 -0.12
N LYS A 397 15.52 -27.85 0.22
CA LYS A 397 16.82 -27.18 0.29
C LYS A 397 17.73 -27.80 1.36
N ALA A 398 17.21 -28.12 2.54
CA ALA A 398 17.99 -28.76 3.59
C ALA A 398 18.45 -30.18 3.21
N VAL A 399 17.61 -30.95 2.50
CA VAL A 399 18.00 -32.26 1.95
C VAL A 399 19.07 -32.10 0.86
N GLU A 400 18.90 -31.14 -0.05
CA GLU A 400 19.91 -30.86 -1.09
C GLU A 400 21.26 -30.40 -0.49
N GLU A 401 21.22 -29.58 0.56
CA GLU A 401 22.41 -29.14 1.30
C GLU A 401 23.05 -30.29 2.08
N ALA A 402 22.24 -31.16 2.71
CA ALA A 402 22.73 -32.36 3.40
C ALA A 402 23.30 -33.43 2.47
N VAL A 403 22.86 -33.48 1.20
CA VAL A 403 23.43 -34.36 0.17
C VAL A 403 24.72 -33.77 -0.41
N LYS A 404 24.82 -32.44 -0.53
CA LYS A 404 26.04 -31.78 -1.04
C LYS A 404 27.16 -31.69 -0.01
N ALA A 405 26.85 -31.52 1.27
CA ALA A 405 27.84 -31.46 2.34
C ALA A 405 28.82 -32.65 2.37
N PRO A 406 28.39 -33.93 2.30
CA PRO A 406 29.31 -35.07 2.27
C PRO A 406 30.15 -35.14 0.99
N GLU A 407 29.60 -34.71 -0.15
CA GLU A 407 30.35 -34.67 -1.41
C GLU A 407 31.44 -33.58 -1.38
N GLU A 408 31.14 -32.41 -0.81
CA GLU A 408 32.11 -31.32 -0.65
C GLU A 408 33.20 -31.68 0.37
N THR A 409 32.86 -32.35 1.47
CA THR A 409 33.87 -32.87 2.41
C THR A 409 34.73 -33.96 1.80
N ALA A 410 34.16 -34.87 1.00
CA ALA A 410 34.92 -35.90 0.30
C ALA A 410 35.87 -35.31 -0.77
N ARG A 411 35.46 -34.24 -1.48
CA ARG A 411 36.35 -33.53 -2.41
C ARG A 411 37.52 -32.84 -1.70
N LEU A 412 37.27 -32.19 -0.57
CA LEU A 412 38.34 -31.55 0.22
C LEU A 412 39.31 -32.58 0.82
N GLU A 413 38.84 -33.78 1.16
CA GLU A 413 39.68 -34.87 1.66
C GLU A 413 40.54 -35.48 0.53
N ALA A 414 39.97 -35.67 -0.66
CA ALA A 414 40.71 -36.10 -1.85
C ALA A 414 41.76 -35.07 -2.30
N GLU A 415 41.43 -33.77 -2.25
CA GLU A 415 42.38 -32.70 -2.58
C GLU A 415 43.54 -32.64 -1.56
N ARG A 416 43.27 -32.87 -0.27
CA ARG A 416 44.31 -32.97 0.76
C ARG A 416 45.25 -34.16 0.57
N LEU A 417 44.73 -35.31 0.13
CA LEU A 417 45.57 -36.48 -0.14
C LEU A 417 46.51 -36.21 -1.33
N ASN A 418 46.01 -35.58 -2.39
CA ASN A 418 46.83 -35.20 -3.54
C ASN A 418 47.86 -34.09 -3.21
N GLU A 419 47.52 -33.16 -2.32
CA GLU A 419 48.46 -32.12 -1.85
C GLU A 419 49.53 -32.70 -0.91
N SER A 420 49.23 -33.77 -0.17
CA SER A 420 50.22 -34.47 0.66
C SER A 420 51.20 -35.34 -0.13
N GLU A 421 50.83 -35.79 -1.33
CA GLU A 421 51.71 -36.56 -2.22
C GLU A 421 52.72 -35.68 -2.98
N THR A 422 52.49 -34.36 -3.04
CA THR A 422 53.36 -33.40 -3.77
C THR A 422 54.34 -32.63 -2.88
N ILE A 423 54.42 -32.95 -1.58
CA ILE A 423 55.31 -32.26 -0.60
C ILE A 423 56.23 -33.28 0.11
N GLN A 424 56.87 -34.18 -0.64
CA GLN A 424 57.99 -34.99 -0.12
C GLN A 424 59.39 -34.46 -0.48
N ASP A 425 59.52 -33.36 -1.22
CA ASP A 425 60.81 -32.69 -1.45
C ASP A 425 60.77 -31.22 -1.00
N ALA A 426 60.82 -30.98 0.31
CA ALA A 426 61.37 -29.76 0.95
C ALA A 426 61.19 -29.79 2.49
N HIS A 427 62.00 -30.57 3.18
CA HIS A 427 62.46 -30.21 4.54
C HIS A 427 63.57 -29.14 4.36
N ALA A 428 63.68 -28.04 5.11
CA ALA A 428 63.38 -27.81 6.51
C ALA A 428 62.96 -26.33 6.75
N GLY A 429 62.06 -26.10 7.72
CA GLY A 429 61.74 -24.74 8.18
C GLY A 429 60.27 -24.46 8.57
N LYS A 430 59.41 -25.48 8.71
CA LYS A 430 57.95 -25.27 8.92
C LYS A 430 57.37 -25.67 10.28
N GLU A 431 58.17 -26.04 11.29
CA GLU A 431 57.62 -26.44 12.61
C GLU A 431 56.99 -25.29 13.41
N ALA A 432 57.44 -24.04 13.25
CA ALA A 432 56.88 -22.92 14.02
C ALA A 432 55.52 -22.37 13.50
N LYS A 433 55.14 -22.68 12.25
CA LYS A 433 53.87 -22.21 11.66
C LYS A 433 52.72 -23.20 11.83
N GLU A 434 53.00 -24.50 12.00
CA GLU A 434 51.95 -25.50 12.26
C GLU A 434 51.35 -25.37 13.66
N ALA A 435 52.15 -25.05 14.69
CA ALA A 435 51.66 -24.85 16.05
C ALA A 435 50.64 -23.69 16.18
N LYS A 436 50.71 -22.67 15.30
CA LYS A 436 49.76 -21.55 15.30
C LYS A 436 48.49 -21.85 14.50
N LYS A 437 48.57 -22.74 13.50
CA LYS A 437 47.41 -23.18 12.68
C LYS A 437 46.59 -24.25 13.43
N SER A 438 47.24 -25.19 14.12
CA SER A 438 46.57 -26.22 14.94
C SER A 438 45.83 -25.61 16.13
N ARG A 439 46.36 -24.55 16.76
CA ARG A 439 45.68 -23.84 17.86
C ARG A 439 44.43 -23.06 17.40
N ARG A 440 44.39 -22.60 16.15
CA ARG A 440 43.19 -21.95 15.57
C ARG A 440 42.13 -22.99 15.17
N ALA A 441 42.55 -24.10 14.57
CA ALA A 441 41.66 -25.21 14.25
C ALA A 441 41.02 -25.84 15.50
N ALA A 442 41.80 -26.02 16.58
CA ALA A 442 41.27 -26.53 17.85
C ALA A 442 40.27 -25.56 18.51
N LYS A 443 40.44 -24.24 18.34
CA LYS A 443 39.51 -23.22 18.88
C LYS A 443 38.21 -23.15 18.08
N GLU A 444 38.26 -23.44 16.78
CA GLU A 444 37.09 -23.48 15.89
C GLU A 444 36.29 -24.79 16.06
N ALA A 445 36.97 -25.94 16.16
CA ALA A 445 36.35 -27.22 16.49
C ALA A 445 35.64 -27.19 17.86
N LYS A 446 36.23 -26.50 18.86
CA LYS A 446 35.58 -26.33 20.17
C LYS A 446 34.36 -25.41 20.13
N ARG A 447 34.28 -24.47 19.17
CA ARG A 447 33.08 -23.63 18.95
C ARG A 447 31.97 -24.40 18.24
N LEU A 448 32.31 -25.22 17.25
CA LEU A 448 31.34 -26.07 16.55
C LEU A 448 30.80 -27.19 17.45
N ALA A 449 31.64 -27.82 18.26
CA ALA A 449 31.21 -28.83 19.23
C ALA A 449 30.28 -28.24 20.31
N LYS A 450 30.52 -26.99 20.75
CA LYS A 450 29.65 -26.31 21.71
C LYS A 450 28.32 -25.85 21.10
N ALA A 451 28.29 -25.55 19.79
CA ALA A 451 27.05 -25.27 19.07
C ALA A 451 26.19 -26.53 18.84
N MET A 452 26.81 -27.71 18.69
CA MET A 452 26.08 -28.97 18.50
C MET A 452 25.62 -29.63 19.81
N SER A 453 26.25 -29.34 20.96
CA SER A 453 25.82 -29.92 22.25
C SER A 453 24.67 -29.18 22.94
N GLU A 454 24.28 -28.00 22.48
CA GLU A 454 23.13 -27.25 23.04
C GLU A 454 21.79 -27.54 22.32
N GLU A 455 21.78 -28.33 21.23
CA GLU A 455 20.55 -28.62 20.46
C GLU A 455 19.94 -30.02 20.71
N SER A 456 20.48 -30.83 21.64
CA SER A 456 20.02 -32.21 21.90
C SER A 456 19.50 -32.53 23.31
N SER A 457 19.30 -31.55 24.20
CA SER A 457 18.73 -31.81 25.55
C SER A 457 17.49 -30.98 25.91
N SER A 458 16.36 -31.20 25.24
CA SER A 458 15.04 -30.96 25.84
C SER A 458 13.91 -31.77 25.19
N ARG A 459 13.92 -33.10 25.39
CA ARG A 459 12.75 -33.95 25.13
C ARG A 459 12.65 -35.10 26.15
N LYS A 460 12.07 -34.82 27.33
CA LYS A 460 11.35 -35.83 28.14
C LYS A 460 10.54 -35.16 29.26
N ARG A 461 9.20 -35.15 29.11
CA ARG A 461 8.14 -35.27 30.15
C ARG A 461 6.79 -35.08 29.43
N LYS A 462 6.13 -36.18 29.07
CA LYS A 462 5.05 -36.89 29.77
C LYS A 462 3.70 -36.15 29.70
N ARG A 463 2.84 -36.76 28.88
CA ARG A 463 1.38 -36.70 28.72
C ARG A 463 0.62 -36.70 30.06
N THR A 464 -0.39 -35.83 30.18
CA THR A 464 -1.72 -36.09 30.78
C THR A 464 -2.76 -35.10 30.22
N GLU A 465 -3.99 -35.58 30.13
CA GLU A 465 -5.21 -34.94 29.62
C GLU A 465 -5.75 -33.78 30.48
N ASP A 466 -6.58 -32.97 29.80
CA ASP A 466 -7.83 -32.34 30.26
C ASP A 466 -7.90 -30.87 30.75
N VAL A 467 -9.02 -30.24 30.34
CA VAL A 467 -9.68 -28.98 30.78
C VAL A 467 -9.20 -27.60 30.26
N GLU A 468 -10.00 -27.10 29.30
CA GLU A 468 -10.67 -25.78 29.18
C GLU A 468 -10.15 -24.46 29.83
N VAL A 469 -10.45 -23.36 29.08
CA VAL A 469 -10.71 -21.95 29.48
C VAL A 469 -9.60 -20.88 29.26
N ALA A 470 -9.94 -19.95 28.35
CA ALA A 470 -9.61 -18.50 28.22
C ALA A 470 -8.12 -18.05 28.18
N GLY A 471 -7.70 -16.99 27.48
CA GLY A 471 -8.37 -15.92 26.72
C GLY A 471 -7.41 -14.73 26.56
N GLU A 472 -7.49 -14.07 25.39
CA GLU A 472 -7.01 -12.70 25.04
C GLU A 472 -5.47 -12.37 25.05
N GLY A 473 -4.89 -11.60 24.13
CA GLY A 473 -5.49 -10.65 23.19
C GLY A 473 -4.53 -9.97 22.17
N GLU A 474 -5.20 -9.14 21.37
CA GLU A 474 -4.82 -8.05 20.44
C GLU A 474 -3.35 -7.82 20.01
N SER A 475 -3.18 -7.70 18.69
CA SER A 475 -2.28 -6.68 18.15
C SER A 475 -2.88 -5.92 16.96
N LYS A 476 -2.77 -4.60 17.09
CA LYS A 476 -3.15 -3.52 16.17
C LYS A 476 -2.17 -3.46 15.00
N GLN A 477 -2.66 -3.27 13.79
CA GLN A 477 -2.00 -2.55 12.67
C GLN A 477 -3.05 -2.41 11.55
N GLY A 478 -3.22 -1.33 10.82
CA GLY A 478 -2.49 -0.09 10.65
C GLY A 478 -3.01 0.50 9.33
N LYS A 479 -3.73 1.62 9.39
CA LYS A 479 -4.37 2.29 8.25
C LYS A 479 -3.29 2.83 7.29
N SER A 480 -3.37 2.48 6.00
CA SER A 480 -2.99 3.43 4.94
C SER A 480 -3.96 3.33 3.76
N ARG A 481 -4.79 4.37 3.62
CA ARG A 481 -5.74 4.57 2.52
C ARG A 481 -5.00 5.24 1.36
N LYS A 482 -4.76 4.54 0.25
CA LYS A 482 -4.45 5.17 -1.05
C LYS A 482 -5.69 5.10 -1.94
N LYS A 483 -6.55 6.12 -1.85
CA LYS A 483 -7.67 6.31 -2.78
C LYS A 483 -7.11 6.76 -4.14
N LYS A 484 -7.01 5.84 -5.11
CA LYS A 484 -6.94 6.20 -6.53
C LYS A 484 -8.37 6.28 -7.08
N LYS A 485 -8.78 7.50 -7.43
CA LYS A 485 -10.02 7.84 -8.13
C LYS A 485 -9.74 7.72 -9.63
N SER A 486 -10.21 6.66 -10.28
CA SER A 486 -10.30 6.59 -11.74
C SER A 486 -11.70 7.04 -12.14
N LYS A 487 -11.78 8.26 -12.68
CA LYS A 487 -12.96 8.85 -13.31
C LYS A 487 -12.96 8.37 -14.77
N SER A 488 -13.94 7.56 -15.15
CA SER A 488 -14.26 7.26 -16.55
C SER A 488 -15.49 8.07 -16.89
N GLU A 489 -15.28 9.05 -17.76
CA GLU A 489 -16.25 9.94 -18.35
C GLU A 489 -16.66 9.30 -19.68
N ALA A 490 -17.97 9.04 -19.82
CA ALA A 490 -18.59 8.57 -21.06
C ALA A 490 -18.71 9.76 -22.01
N ILE A 491 -18.31 9.57 -23.26
CA ILE A 491 -18.56 10.47 -24.38
C ILE A 491 -19.10 9.58 -25.48
N GLU A 492 -20.37 9.82 -25.81
CA GLU A 492 -21.01 9.49 -27.09
C GLU A 492 -20.51 10.50 -28.13
N ASP A 493 -20.30 10.06 -29.37
CA ASP A 493 -20.44 10.88 -30.57
C ASP A 493 -20.85 9.97 -31.74
N GLU A 494 -22.00 10.32 -32.31
CA GLU A 494 -22.66 9.96 -33.58
C GLU A 494 -22.23 11.02 -34.64
N PRO A 495 -22.37 10.82 -35.98
CA PRO A 495 -23.65 11.23 -36.63
C PRO A 495 -24.00 10.59 -38.01
N VAL A 496 -25.28 10.28 -38.29
CA VAL A 496 -25.92 10.43 -39.64
C VAL A 496 -27.43 10.79 -39.57
N GLN A 497 -27.75 12.00 -40.06
CA GLN A 497 -28.92 12.66 -40.73
C GLN A 497 -30.43 12.23 -40.65
N ASP A 498 -31.25 13.28 -40.34
CA ASP A 498 -32.60 13.73 -40.82
C ASP A 498 -33.95 13.07 -40.35
N PRO A 499 -35.14 13.76 -40.42
CA PRO A 499 -35.56 14.93 -39.59
C PRO A 499 -37.01 14.87 -38.98
N HIS A 500 -37.22 15.52 -37.81
CA HIS A 500 -38.48 16.03 -37.15
C HIS A 500 -39.70 15.07 -36.87
N PRO A 501 -40.70 15.38 -35.97
CA PRO A 501 -41.00 16.61 -35.20
C PRO A 501 -41.35 16.46 -33.66
N VAL A 502 -41.15 17.58 -32.94
CA VAL A 502 -41.92 18.17 -31.80
C VAL A 502 -42.60 17.27 -30.73
N LYS A 503 -42.13 17.33 -29.46
CA LYS A 503 -42.94 17.66 -28.24
C LYS A 503 -42.19 17.49 -26.90
N LYS A 504 -42.39 18.51 -26.04
CA LYS A 504 -42.38 18.56 -24.56
C LYS A 504 -41.04 18.50 -23.80
N GLU A 505 -40.69 19.67 -23.29
CA GLU A 505 -39.65 19.96 -22.30
C GLU A 505 -39.79 19.13 -21.02
N LYS A 506 -38.69 18.49 -20.60
CA LYS A 506 -38.60 17.77 -19.32
C LYS A 506 -37.39 18.24 -18.52
N LYS A 507 -37.69 18.74 -17.32
CA LYS A 507 -36.83 19.21 -16.23
C LYS A 507 -35.43 18.55 -16.16
N GLY A 508 -34.41 19.40 -16.12
CA GLY A 508 -33.00 19.05 -15.93
C GLY A 508 -32.71 18.35 -14.60
N LYS A 509 -31.88 17.31 -14.69
CA LYS A 509 -31.45 16.41 -13.62
C LYS A 509 -30.18 16.97 -12.97
N GLU A 510 -30.31 17.47 -11.73
CA GLU A 510 -29.19 17.94 -10.92
C GLU A 510 -28.17 16.81 -10.65
N THR A 511 -26.88 17.15 -10.78
CA THR A 511 -25.77 16.20 -10.67
C THR A 511 -25.21 16.14 -9.24
N SER A 512 -24.96 14.92 -8.77
CA SER A 512 -24.54 14.57 -7.39
C SER A 512 -23.18 15.11 -6.89
N ASP A 513 -22.59 16.14 -7.51
CA ASP A 513 -21.25 16.64 -7.17
C ASP A 513 -21.25 17.73 -6.07
N GLU A 514 -22.43 18.21 -5.64
CA GLU A 514 -22.55 19.26 -4.62
C GLU A 514 -22.52 18.71 -3.17
N ARG A 515 -22.87 17.43 -2.98
CA ARG A 515 -22.89 16.77 -1.65
C ARG A 515 -21.51 16.52 -1.04
N LEU A 516 -20.42 16.64 -1.80
CA LEU A 516 -19.04 16.46 -1.30
C LEU A 516 -18.40 17.77 -0.81
N GLY A 517 -19.05 18.93 -1.01
CA GLY A 517 -18.57 20.24 -0.59
C GLY A 517 -18.75 20.53 0.91
N LYS A 518 -19.87 20.10 1.50
CA LYS A 518 -20.23 20.42 2.92
C LYS A 518 -19.36 19.70 3.96
N VAL A 519 -18.91 18.47 3.70
CA VAL A 519 -18.11 17.69 4.66
C VAL A 519 -16.65 18.19 4.78
N SER A 520 -16.17 18.98 3.82
CA SER A 520 -14.79 19.51 3.85
C SER A 520 -14.68 20.87 4.56
N ALA A 521 -15.78 21.62 4.69
CA ALA A 521 -15.80 22.93 5.34
C ALA A 521 -15.86 22.83 6.88
N GLY A 522 -16.52 21.79 7.44
CA GLY A 522 -16.59 21.57 8.89
C GLY A 522 -15.28 21.11 9.55
N ARG A 523 -14.26 20.75 8.76
CA ARG A 523 -12.95 20.29 9.27
C ARG A 523 -11.84 21.34 9.18
N GLU A 524 -12.08 22.43 8.45
CA GLU A 524 -11.14 23.55 8.29
C GLU A 524 -11.31 24.62 9.39
N ALA A 525 -12.47 24.68 10.05
CA ALA A 525 -12.73 25.64 11.13
C ALA A 525 -12.07 25.27 12.49
N LYS A 526 -11.58 24.03 12.65
CA LYS A 526 -10.91 23.57 13.88
C LYS A 526 -9.37 23.62 13.82
N MET A 527 -8.81 24.12 12.71
CA MET A 527 -7.35 24.22 12.49
C MET A 527 -6.89 25.67 12.23
N LYS A 528 -7.69 26.67 12.63
CA LYS A 528 -7.37 28.09 12.41
C LYS A 528 -7.41 28.95 13.68
N ALA A 529 -7.08 28.32 14.81
CA ALA A 529 -6.68 29.00 16.04
C ALA A 529 -5.35 28.38 16.49
N GLY A 530 -4.24 29.11 16.29
CA GLY A 530 -2.91 28.71 16.71
C GLY A 530 -1.94 28.38 15.58
N SER A 531 -1.45 29.40 14.88
CA SER A 531 -0.07 29.45 14.35
C SER A 531 0.19 30.83 13.73
N ASN A 532 0.43 31.80 14.60
CA ASN A 532 1.34 32.90 14.27
C ASN A 532 2.49 32.71 15.27
N ASP A 533 3.66 32.37 14.77
CA ASP A 533 4.99 32.66 15.34
C ASP A 533 6.03 31.87 14.55
N GLU A 534 6.69 32.59 13.65
CA GLU A 534 7.87 32.19 12.92
C GLU A 534 9.02 33.01 13.48
N ALA A 535 9.78 32.40 14.39
CA ALA A 535 11.15 32.71 14.84
C ALA A 535 11.29 32.27 16.31
N LEU A 536 11.96 31.14 16.57
CA LEU A 536 12.67 30.77 17.82
C LEU A 536 13.00 29.26 17.77
N SER A 537 14.05 28.88 17.05
CA SER A 537 14.59 27.50 17.04
C SER A 537 16.03 27.44 17.54
N HIS A 538 16.45 28.37 18.39
CA HIS A 538 17.76 28.35 19.08
C HIS A 538 17.66 28.51 20.61
N GLY A 539 16.48 28.37 21.20
CA GLY A 539 16.29 28.56 22.65
C GLY A 539 16.46 27.31 23.53
N ALA A 540 16.68 26.11 22.97
CA ALA A 540 16.69 24.88 23.76
C ALA A 540 18.04 24.57 24.44
N GLU A 541 19.13 25.22 24.01
CA GLU A 541 20.48 24.97 24.54
C GLU A 541 20.87 25.90 25.71
N GLN A 542 20.03 26.87 26.06
CA GLN A 542 20.35 27.89 27.08
C GLN A 542 19.65 27.69 28.44
N TRP A 543 18.83 26.65 28.58
CA TRP A 543 18.18 26.33 29.85
C TRP A 543 19.06 25.34 30.60
N ASN A 544 19.78 25.83 31.60
CA ASN A 544 20.63 24.99 32.44
C ASN A 544 19.74 24.31 33.52
N PRO A 545 19.33 23.03 33.35
CA PRO A 545 18.40 22.37 34.28
C PRO A 545 18.99 22.19 35.68
N ASP A 546 20.31 22.31 35.81
CA ASP A 546 21.02 22.23 37.08
C ASP A 546 20.95 23.52 37.90
N ALA A 547 20.67 24.65 37.27
CA ALA A 547 20.48 25.92 37.98
C ALA A 547 19.09 26.06 38.63
N LEU A 548 18.13 25.18 38.32
CA LEU A 548 16.85 25.15 39.03
C LEU A 548 17.04 24.47 40.40
N THR A 549 17.05 25.27 41.46
CA THR A 549 16.97 24.80 42.85
C THR A 549 15.61 24.17 43.11
N GLY A 550 15.57 22.85 43.24
CA GLY A 550 14.38 22.08 43.56
C GLY A 550 14.52 20.59 43.28
N ASP A 551 13.66 19.80 43.91
CA ASP A 551 13.64 18.34 43.83
C ASP A 551 13.58 17.82 42.38
N ALA A 552 14.16 16.65 42.14
CA ALA A 552 14.21 16.01 40.82
C ALA A 552 12.82 15.91 40.15
N ALA A 553 11.75 15.73 40.94
CA ALA A 553 10.38 15.72 40.47
C ALA A 553 9.94 17.08 39.86
N ARG A 554 10.44 18.20 40.39
CA ARG A 554 10.16 19.55 39.87
C ARG A 554 10.89 19.79 38.55
N LYS A 555 12.16 19.38 38.46
CA LYS A 555 12.96 19.42 37.22
C LYS A 555 12.32 18.58 36.11
N ASP A 556 11.83 17.39 36.44
CA ASP A 556 11.19 16.49 35.48
C ASP A 556 9.82 17.02 35.01
N LYS A 557 9.04 17.64 35.90
CA LYS A 557 7.79 18.33 35.55
C LYS A 557 8.04 19.53 34.63
N PHE A 558 9.13 20.26 34.87
CA PHE A 558 9.56 21.39 34.03
C PHE A 558 10.00 20.93 32.62
N LEU A 559 10.80 19.87 32.52
CA LEU A 559 11.17 19.24 31.24
C LEU A 559 9.96 18.67 30.49
N ARG A 560 8.95 18.19 31.21
CA ARG A 560 7.68 17.74 30.63
C ARG A 560 6.82 18.91 30.13
N LEU A 561 6.87 20.06 30.80
CA LEU A 561 6.19 21.29 30.37
C LEU A 561 6.85 21.89 29.11
N LEU A 562 8.18 21.84 29.03
CA LEU A 562 8.98 22.26 27.86
C LEU A 562 8.95 21.26 26.70
N GLY A 563 8.19 20.16 26.80
CA GLY A 563 8.03 19.19 25.72
C GLY A 563 9.20 18.23 25.52
N ALA A 564 10.29 18.36 26.30
CA ALA A 564 11.45 17.48 26.25
C ALA A 564 11.16 16.08 26.86
N GLY A 565 10.21 15.98 27.79
CA GLY A 565 9.93 14.74 28.54
C GLY A 565 8.97 13.72 27.89
N LYS A 566 8.61 13.84 26.60
CA LYS A 566 7.52 13.03 26.01
C LYS A 566 7.96 11.68 25.43
N GLY A 567 8.91 10.99 26.07
CA GLY A 567 9.49 9.75 25.53
C GLY A 567 9.68 8.58 26.50
N ALA A 568 9.82 8.81 27.80
CA ALA A 568 10.14 7.75 28.75
C ALA A 568 9.11 7.70 29.89
N ASN A 569 8.67 6.49 30.24
CA ASN A 569 7.81 6.19 31.39
C ASN A 569 6.34 6.62 31.32
N LYS A 570 5.56 5.82 30.58
CA LYS A 570 4.24 5.38 31.06
C LYS A 570 4.19 3.85 31.06
N GLY A 571 4.55 3.28 32.21
CA GLY A 571 4.38 1.88 32.57
C GLY A 571 4.67 1.70 34.06
N GLY A 572 3.73 2.14 34.91
CA GLY A 572 3.70 1.72 36.33
C GLY A 572 3.44 0.21 36.38
N GLU A 573 4.28 -0.57 37.02
CA GLU A 573 4.40 -0.77 38.47
C GLU A 573 3.30 -1.69 39.01
N LYS A 574 3.58 -3.00 38.93
CA LYS A 574 3.35 -4.04 39.96
C LYS A 574 3.86 -5.39 39.40
N GLU A 575 5.01 -5.84 39.90
CA GLU A 575 5.18 -7.16 40.54
C GLU A 575 6.67 -7.50 40.71
N LYS A 576 7.06 -7.65 41.98
CA LYS A 576 8.32 -8.23 42.42
C LYS A 576 8.22 -9.75 42.28
N LYS A 577 9.08 -10.35 41.45
CA LYS A 577 9.83 -11.61 41.69
C LYS A 577 10.34 -12.17 40.36
N ASN A 578 11.67 -12.17 40.20
CA ASN A 578 12.51 -13.10 39.42
C ASN A 578 13.76 -12.39 38.88
N LYS A 579 14.71 -12.11 39.78
CA LYS A 579 16.11 -11.87 39.42
C LYS A 579 16.76 -13.23 39.19
N LYS A 580 16.83 -13.72 37.94
CA LYS A 580 17.86 -14.70 37.54
C LYS A 580 18.12 -14.84 36.02
N ASP A 581 17.35 -14.21 35.11
CA ASP A 581 17.56 -14.35 33.65
C ASP A 581 18.01 -13.07 32.91
N ALA A 582 18.49 -12.05 33.62
CA ALA A 582 18.83 -10.75 33.02
C ALA A 582 20.05 -10.77 32.09
N SER A 583 20.91 -11.79 32.12
CA SER A 583 22.11 -11.87 31.27
C SER A 583 21.81 -12.33 29.84
N VAL A 584 20.76 -13.13 29.64
CA VAL A 584 20.38 -13.65 28.30
C VAL A 584 19.64 -12.59 27.48
N ASP A 585 18.96 -11.64 28.13
CA ASP A 585 18.30 -10.53 27.44
C ASP A 585 19.25 -9.41 27.03
N ILE A 586 20.43 -9.25 27.65
CA ILE A 586 21.41 -8.24 27.24
C ILE A 586 21.91 -8.50 25.82
N VAL A 587 22.15 -9.76 25.45
CA VAL A 587 22.61 -10.12 24.10
C VAL A 587 21.52 -9.84 23.06
N LYS A 588 20.26 -10.16 23.36
CA LYS A 588 19.12 -9.84 22.48
C LYS A 588 18.89 -8.34 22.36
N ILE A 589 19.05 -7.59 23.45
CA ILE A 589 18.95 -6.13 23.46
C ILE A 589 20.10 -5.51 22.65
N GLN A 590 21.33 -6.04 22.75
CA GLN A 590 22.44 -5.62 21.91
C GLN A 590 22.20 -5.91 20.42
N GLU A 591 21.72 -7.11 20.07
CA GLU A 591 21.39 -7.46 18.68
C GLU A 591 20.24 -6.60 18.12
N GLU A 592 19.22 -6.31 18.92
CA GLU A 592 18.10 -5.43 18.55
C GLU A 592 18.58 -3.97 18.35
N LEU A 593 19.47 -3.48 19.23
CA LEU A 593 20.09 -2.15 19.11
C LEU A 593 20.99 -2.04 17.87
N GLU A 594 21.80 -3.07 17.60
CA GLU A 594 22.69 -3.10 16.44
C GLU A 594 21.89 -3.19 15.14
N ARG A 595 20.78 -3.94 15.14
CA ARG A 595 19.83 -4.01 14.02
C ARG A 595 19.11 -2.69 13.77
N GLN A 596 18.70 -1.98 14.83
CA GLN A 596 18.10 -0.65 14.71
C GLN A 596 19.12 0.38 14.20
N PHE A 597 20.35 0.32 14.68
CA PHE A 597 21.44 1.16 14.21
C PHE A 597 21.71 0.93 12.72
N GLN A 598 21.89 -0.31 12.29
CA GLN A 598 22.09 -0.65 10.88
C GLN A 598 20.89 -0.25 10.01
N ALA A 599 19.65 -0.41 10.49
CA ALA A 599 18.46 0.04 9.79
C ALA A 599 18.40 1.57 9.65
N GLY A 600 18.80 2.31 10.69
CA GLY A 600 18.89 3.77 10.68
C GLY A 600 19.98 4.29 9.74
N VAL A 601 21.17 3.69 9.79
CA VAL A 601 22.29 4.01 8.88
C VAL A 601 21.89 3.70 7.44
N LYS A 602 21.28 2.55 7.19
CA LYS A 602 20.78 2.19 5.85
C LYS A 602 19.67 3.12 5.37
N MET A 603 18.75 3.56 6.23
CA MET A 603 17.74 4.57 5.84
C MET A 603 18.35 5.94 5.53
N LYS A 604 19.43 6.36 6.20
CA LYS A 604 20.11 7.62 5.89
C LYS A 604 20.92 7.55 4.59
N HIS A 605 21.54 6.40 4.28
CA HIS A 605 22.36 6.25 3.07
C HIS A 605 21.58 5.78 1.82
N ASP A 606 20.58 4.90 1.94
CA ASP A 606 19.72 4.46 0.82
C ASP A 606 18.46 5.33 0.65
N GLY A 607 18.01 6.01 1.71
CA GLY A 607 16.89 6.94 1.67
C GLY A 607 17.33 8.29 1.12
N GLY A 608 17.77 8.30 -0.15
CA GLY A 608 18.27 9.46 -0.87
C GLY A 608 17.50 10.73 -0.53
N SER A 609 18.05 11.50 0.42
CA SER A 609 17.67 12.86 0.70
C SER A 609 18.16 13.72 -0.46
N LYS A 610 17.55 13.55 -1.63
CA LYS A 610 17.17 14.69 -2.45
C LYS A 610 16.17 15.48 -1.61
N LYS A 611 16.69 16.20 -0.62
CA LYS A 611 16.10 17.46 -0.18
C LYS A 611 15.86 18.19 -1.49
N ARG A 612 14.60 18.25 -1.91
CA ARG A 612 14.17 19.30 -2.84
C ARG A 612 14.59 20.56 -2.12
N GLY A 613 15.66 21.20 -2.60
CA GLY A 613 15.96 22.56 -2.20
C GLY A 613 14.65 23.32 -2.35
N LEU A 614 14.18 23.88 -1.25
CA LEU A 614 13.38 25.08 -1.31
C LEU A 614 14.32 26.09 -1.97
N GLY A 615 14.17 26.24 -3.28
CA GLY A 615 14.83 27.30 -4.02
C GLY A 615 14.32 28.62 -3.45
N ALA A 616 15.26 29.37 -2.88
CA ALA A 616 15.25 30.81 -2.99
C ALA A 616 15.40 31.20 -4.48
#